data_AF-A0A3D2FTS8-F1
#
_entry.id   AF-A0A3D2FTS8-F1
#
_cell.length_a   1.000
_cell.length_b   1.000
_cell.length_c   1.000
_cell.angle_alpha   90.00
_cell.angle_beta   90.00
_cell.angle_gamma   90.00
#
_symmetry.space_group_name_H-M   'P 1'
#
loop_
_entity.id
_entity.type
_entity.pdbx_description
1 polymer ?
#
loop_
_entity_poly.entity_id
_entity_poly.type
_entity_poly.pdbx_seq_one_letter_code
_entity_poly.pdbx_strand_id
1 'polypeptide(L)'
;MTDIMIDVDEARRDLAAIFRWTAREGMHEGIANHFSCAVSNDGQQFLMNPFGIHFSKLKASDMVLVDAHNLTDELRERIDPTAWAIHGAMHRNNPQARCIVHLHSHYATALSALKSPVLPAVDQTTARFHNRVAIDSGFDGMGLGDEAERLSTLLGNKQMMMMGNHGYMTVADTPALAFDLAYH
;
A
#
# COMPACT_ATOMS: atom_id res chain seq x y z
N MET A 1 17.73 15.79 -10.10
CA MET A 1 16.69 14.91 -10.64
C MET A 1 17.09 13.51 -10.24
N THR A 2 16.23 12.79 -9.53
CA THR A 2 16.52 11.40 -9.16
C THR A 2 16.35 10.52 -10.40
N ASP A 3 17.28 9.60 -10.64
CA ASP A 3 17.21 8.71 -11.79
C ASP A 3 16.05 7.72 -11.62
N ILE A 4 15.27 7.56 -12.69
CA ILE A 4 14.27 6.49 -12.82
C ILE A 4 15.02 5.17 -12.96
N MET A 5 14.60 4.20 -12.17
CA MET A 5 15.33 2.97 -11.90
C MET A 5 14.74 1.75 -12.61
N ILE A 6 13.46 1.84 -13.01
CA ILE A 6 12.70 0.77 -13.66
C ILE A 6 11.92 1.31 -14.87
N ASP A 7 11.53 0.41 -15.79
CA ASP A 7 10.62 0.76 -16.87
C ASP A 7 9.24 1.13 -16.30
N VAL A 8 8.88 2.41 -16.42
CA VAL A 8 7.62 2.96 -15.87
C VAL A 8 6.40 2.30 -16.52
N ASP A 9 6.46 1.95 -17.80
CA ASP A 9 5.33 1.33 -18.51
C ASP A 9 5.19 -0.16 -18.14
N GLU A 10 6.30 -0.84 -17.84
CA GLU A 10 6.25 -2.16 -17.18
C GLU A 10 5.63 -2.06 -15.79
N ALA A 11 6.11 -1.15 -14.94
CA ALA A 11 5.57 -0.95 -13.59
C ALA A 11 4.06 -0.63 -13.58
N ARG A 12 3.58 0.17 -14.54
CA ARG A 12 2.15 0.45 -14.74
C ARG A 12 1.35 -0.81 -15.09
N ARG A 13 1.89 -1.67 -15.95
CA ARG A 13 1.24 -2.94 -16.36
C ARG A 13 1.18 -3.91 -15.19
N ASP A 14 2.25 -4.03 -14.42
CA ASP A 14 2.30 -4.89 -13.24
C ASP A 14 1.37 -4.43 -12.13
N LEU A 15 1.34 -3.12 -11.83
CA LEU A 15 0.37 -2.56 -10.91
C LEU A 15 -1.06 -2.82 -11.37
N ALA A 16 -1.37 -2.52 -12.63
CA ALA A 16 -2.70 -2.79 -13.18
C ALA A 16 -3.08 -4.28 -13.10
N ALA A 17 -2.12 -5.19 -13.28
CA ALA A 17 -2.36 -6.61 -13.13
C ALA A 17 -2.76 -6.97 -11.68
N ILE A 18 -2.02 -6.49 -10.68
CA ILE A 18 -2.35 -6.80 -9.28
C ILE A 18 -3.67 -6.14 -8.83
N PHE A 19 -4.02 -4.93 -9.32
CA PHE A 19 -5.36 -4.37 -9.08
C PHE A 19 -6.47 -5.29 -9.59
N ARG A 20 -6.32 -5.79 -10.83
CA ARG A 20 -7.33 -6.68 -11.45
C ARG A 20 -7.42 -8.02 -10.73
N TRP A 21 -6.29 -8.57 -10.25
CA TRP A 21 -6.27 -9.78 -9.44
C TRP A 21 -6.90 -9.56 -8.06
N THR A 22 -6.58 -8.47 -7.35
CA THR A 22 -7.23 -8.12 -6.08
C THR A 22 -8.75 -8.02 -6.24
N ALA A 23 -9.23 -7.44 -7.35
CA ALA A 23 -10.66 -7.40 -7.63
C ALA A 23 -11.26 -8.79 -7.90
N ARG A 24 -10.54 -9.64 -8.63
CA ARG A 24 -10.95 -11.03 -8.93
C ARG A 24 -11.07 -11.88 -7.67
N GLU A 25 -10.18 -11.66 -6.70
CA GLU A 25 -10.19 -12.35 -5.40
C GLU A 25 -11.16 -11.70 -4.38
N GLY A 26 -11.90 -10.66 -4.77
CA GLY A 26 -12.89 -10.03 -3.89
C GLY A 26 -12.32 -9.16 -2.77
N MET A 27 -11.05 -8.77 -2.85
CA MET A 27 -10.34 -7.98 -1.82
C MET A 27 -10.40 -6.46 -2.05
N HIS A 28 -11.23 -5.98 -2.98
CA HIS A 28 -11.12 -4.62 -3.53
C HIS A 28 -11.75 -3.50 -2.67
N GLU A 29 -12.72 -3.81 -1.80
CA GLU A 29 -13.49 -2.83 -1.02
C GLU A 29 -13.95 -1.61 -1.84
N GLY A 30 -14.70 -1.88 -2.91
CA GLY A 30 -15.18 -0.84 -3.84
C GLY A 30 -14.04 -0.06 -4.51
N ILE A 31 -13.84 1.19 -4.07
CA ILE A 31 -12.87 2.15 -4.64
C ILE A 31 -11.91 2.73 -3.59
N ALA A 32 -11.96 2.25 -2.34
CA ALA A 32 -11.28 2.88 -1.21
C ALA A 32 -9.79 2.52 -1.11
N ASN A 33 -9.43 1.29 -1.50
CA ASN A 33 -8.06 0.81 -1.39
C ASN A 33 -7.11 1.47 -2.41
N HIS A 34 -5.82 1.37 -2.13
CA HIS A 34 -4.80 2.04 -2.94
C HIS A 34 -3.46 1.30 -2.93
N PHE A 35 -2.85 1.19 -4.11
CA PHE A 35 -1.50 0.61 -4.28
C PHE A 35 -0.57 1.65 -4.87
N SER A 36 0.73 1.50 -4.59
CA SER A 36 1.75 2.30 -5.27
C SER A 36 3.04 1.54 -5.53
N CYS A 37 3.81 2.01 -6.52
CA CYS A 37 5.11 1.44 -6.84
C CYS A 37 6.13 2.54 -7.19
N ALA A 38 7.22 2.60 -6.42
CA ALA A 38 8.32 3.52 -6.62
C ALA A 38 9.09 3.24 -7.91
N VAL A 39 9.28 4.28 -8.69
CA VAL A 39 10.01 4.25 -9.97
C VAL A 39 11.36 4.95 -9.90
N SER A 40 11.58 5.87 -8.95
CA SER A 40 12.89 6.50 -8.73
C SER A 40 13.78 5.69 -7.79
N ASN A 41 15.10 5.85 -7.93
CA ASN A 41 16.08 5.18 -7.07
C ASN A 41 15.87 5.46 -5.57
N ASP A 42 15.54 6.70 -5.20
CA ASP A 42 15.30 7.12 -3.82
C ASP A 42 13.94 6.68 -3.24
N GLY A 43 13.07 6.10 -4.07
CA GLY A 43 11.73 5.67 -3.67
C GLY A 43 10.65 6.75 -3.78
N GLN A 44 11.02 8.02 -3.94
CA GLN A 44 10.12 9.14 -3.69
C GLN A 44 9.25 9.55 -4.88
N GLN A 45 9.58 9.10 -6.09
CA GLN A 45 8.67 9.18 -7.24
C GLN A 45 8.04 7.81 -7.45
N PHE A 46 6.71 7.76 -7.47
CA PHE A 46 5.99 6.50 -7.51
C PHE A 46 4.69 6.59 -8.32
N LEU A 47 4.28 5.45 -8.88
CA LEU A 47 2.99 5.26 -9.51
C LEU A 47 1.93 4.98 -8.45
N MET A 48 0.71 5.48 -8.64
CA MET A 48 -0.45 5.23 -7.76
C MET A 48 -1.75 5.19 -8.58
N ASN A 49 -2.76 4.46 -8.09
CA ASN A 49 -4.09 4.50 -8.70
C ASN A 49 -4.79 5.85 -8.47
N PRO A 50 -5.53 6.37 -9.46
CA PRO A 50 -6.42 7.50 -9.23
C PRO A 50 -7.60 7.08 -8.35
N PHE A 51 -8.18 8.05 -7.66
CA PHE A 51 -9.40 7.87 -6.87
C PHE A 51 -10.62 7.62 -7.77
N GLY A 52 -11.60 6.87 -7.26
CA GLY A 52 -12.90 6.70 -7.92
C GLY A 52 -12.96 5.62 -9.01
N ILE A 53 -11.86 4.94 -9.33
CA ILE A 53 -11.85 3.85 -10.31
C ILE A 53 -11.84 2.51 -9.59
N HIS A 54 -12.89 1.70 -9.80
CA HIS A 54 -12.95 0.34 -9.28
C HIS A 54 -11.79 -0.51 -9.82
N PHE A 55 -11.15 -1.30 -8.96
CA PHE A 55 -9.98 -2.11 -9.30
C PHE A 55 -10.18 -3.01 -10.52
N SER A 56 -11.39 -3.57 -10.69
CA SER A 56 -11.75 -4.38 -11.87
C SER A 56 -11.83 -3.62 -13.19
N LYS A 57 -11.70 -2.28 -13.20
CA LYS A 57 -11.74 -1.41 -14.39
C LYS A 57 -10.45 -0.62 -14.61
N LEU A 58 -9.56 -0.61 -13.63
CA LEU A 58 -8.34 0.19 -13.62
C LEU A 58 -7.26 -0.33 -14.61
N LYS A 59 -6.74 0.54 -15.47
CA LYS A 59 -5.77 0.20 -16.53
C LYS A 59 -4.39 0.79 -16.21
N ALA A 60 -3.37 0.25 -16.89
CA ALA A 60 -2.01 0.79 -16.83
C ALA A 60 -1.95 2.28 -17.18
N SER A 61 -2.73 2.72 -18.18
CA SER A 61 -2.82 4.12 -18.62
C SER A 61 -3.49 5.06 -17.60
N ASP A 62 -4.21 4.51 -16.62
CA ASP A 62 -4.93 5.33 -15.63
C ASP A 62 -4.00 5.75 -14.47
N MET A 63 -2.88 5.04 -14.29
CA MET A 63 -1.90 5.29 -13.24
C MET A 63 -1.33 6.71 -13.32
N VAL A 64 -1.24 7.35 -12.15
CA VAL A 64 -0.59 8.65 -12.02
C VAL A 64 0.82 8.49 -11.46
N LEU A 65 1.76 9.29 -11.97
CA LEU A 65 3.08 9.44 -11.37
C LEU A 65 3.02 10.59 -10.37
N VAL A 66 3.37 10.32 -9.12
CA VAL A 66 3.32 11.28 -8.02
C VAL A 66 4.69 11.40 -7.36
N ASP A 67 4.92 12.53 -6.70
CA ASP A 67 6.10 12.80 -5.90
C ASP A 67 5.72 12.79 -4.41
N ALA A 68 6.55 12.20 -3.56
CA ALA A 68 6.27 12.02 -2.15
C ALA A 68 6.30 13.32 -1.34
N HIS A 69 6.94 14.38 -1.85
CA HIS A 69 7.04 15.67 -1.18
C HIS A 69 6.11 16.72 -1.76
N ASN A 70 5.75 16.58 -3.04
CA ASN A 70 4.97 17.58 -3.74
C ASN A 70 3.84 16.97 -4.58
N LEU A 71 2.61 17.37 -4.26
CA LEU A 71 1.44 17.02 -5.06
C LEU A 71 0.93 18.26 -5.79
N THR A 72 0.97 18.21 -7.12
CA THR A 72 0.45 19.27 -7.99
C THR A 72 -1.07 19.40 -7.86
N ASP A 73 -1.61 20.57 -8.19
CA ASP A 73 -3.06 20.81 -8.12
C ASP A 73 -3.86 19.84 -9.00
N GLU A 74 -3.36 19.52 -10.20
CA GLU A 74 -3.97 18.52 -11.07
C GLU A 74 -4.05 17.14 -10.40
N LEU A 75 -2.98 16.72 -9.71
CA LEU A 75 -2.94 15.43 -9.03
C LEU A 75 -3.82 15.41 -7.78
N ARG A 76 -3.93 16.54 -7.04
CA ARG A 76 -4.83 16.68 -5.88
C ARG A 76 -6.29 16.40 -6.22
N GLU A 77 -6.72 16.70 -7.43
CA GLU A 77 -8.09 16.42 -7.90
C GLU A 77 -8.29 14.95 -8.31
N ARG A 78 -7.20 14.19 -8.54
CA ARG A 78 -7.23 12.85 -9.12
C ARG A 78 -6.94 11.74 -8.12
N ILE A 79 -6.36 12.03 -6.96
CA ILE A 79 -5.98 11.02 -5.98
C ILE A 79 -6.62 11.27 -4.62
N ASP A 80 -6.76 10.20 -3.84
CA ASP A 80 -7.19 10.30 -2.47
C ASP A 80 -6.06 10.94 -1.61
N PRO A 81 -6.33 12.04 -0.88
CA PRO A 81 -5.31 12.69 -0.07
C PRO A 81 -4.77 11.81 1.07
N THR A 82 -5.59 10.91 1.60
CA THR A 82 -5.20 9.97 2.67
C THR A 82 -4.25 8.91 2.12
N ALA A 83 -4.54 8.38 0.92
CA ALA A 83 -3.68 7.44 0.21
C ALA A 83 -2.29 8.05 -0.05
N TRP A 84 -2.24 9.28 -0.56
CA TRP A 84 -0.97 9.96 -0.81
C TRP A 84 -0.20 10.26 0.47
N ALA A 85 -0.88 10.63 1.55
CA ALA A 85 -0.22 10.88 2.83
C ALA A 85 0.50 9.61 3.32
N ILE A 86 -0.21 8.48 3.40
CA ILE A 86 0.32 7.20 3.88
C ILE A 86 1.42 6.68 2.95
N HIS A 87 1.16 6.57 1.65
CA HIS A 87 2.14 6.04 0.69
C HIS A 87 3.34 6.96 0.52
N GLY A 88 3.12 8.28 0.56
CA GLY A 88 4.19 9.27 0.50
C GLY A 88 5.12 9.16 1.70
N ALA A 89 4.59 9.12 2.93
CA ALA A 89 5.40 8.94 4.14
C ALA A 89 6.17 7.61 4.11
N MET A 90 5.51 6.53 3.67
CA MET A 90 6.16 5.23 3.49
C MET A 90 7.34 5.29 2.52
N HIS A 91 7.13 5.82 1.31
CA HIS A 91 8.18 5.93 0.31
C HIS A 91 9.32 6.85 0.73
N ARG A 92 9.03 7.94 1.46
CA ARG A 92 10.08 8.84 2.00
C ARG A 92 10.96 8.15 3.04
N ASN A 93 10.35 7.41 3.96
CA ASN A 93 11.03 6.92 5.16
C ASN A 93 11.53 5.47 5.02
N ASN A 94 11.06 4.74 3.99
CA ASN A 94 11.37 3.32 3.77
C ASN A 94 11.77 3.06 2.31
N PRO A 95 13.04 3.27 1.91
CA PRO A 95 13.50 3.01 0.55
C PRO A 95 13.29 1.56 0.07
N GLN A 96 13.17 0.60 1.01
CA GLN A 96 12.85 -0.80 0.74
C GLN A 96 11.37 -1.05 0.39
N ALA A 97 10.48 -0.10 0.67
CA ALA A 97 9.05 -0.23 0.41
C ALA A 97 8.71 0.08 -1.05
N ARG A 98 9.33 -0.63 -2.00
CA ARG A 98 9.24 -0.31 -3.45
C ARG A 98 7.82 -0.41 -3.98
N CYS A 99 7.08 -1.44 -3.63
CA CYS A 99 5.66 -1.57 -3.93
C CYS A 99 4.89 -1.72 -2.64
N ILE A 100 3.81 -0.95 -2.51
CA ILE A 100 2.94 -0.92 -1.33
C ILE A 100 1.54 -1.31 -1.76
N VAL A 101 0.98 -2.31 -1.10
CA VAL A 101 -0.41 -2.74 -1.27
C VAL A 101 -1.14 -2.51 0.05
N HIS A 102 -2.09 -1.58 0.07
CA HIS A 102 -2.94 -1.34 1.23
C HIS A 102 -4.36 -1.83 0.96
N LEU A 103 -4.91 -2.57 1.92
CA LEU A 103 -6.17 -3.29 1.76
C LEU A 103 -6.99 -3.32 3.05
N HIS A 104 -8.30 -3.15 2.90
CA HIS A 104 -9.32 -3.39 3.92
C HIS A 104 -10.02 -4.74 3.70
N SER A 105 -9.26 -5.84 3.66
CA SER A 105 -9.89 -7.17 3.53
C SER A 105 -10.71 -7.51 4.78
N HIS A 106 -11.90 -8.06 4.60
CA HIS A 106 -12.86 -8.31 5.69
C HIS A 106 -12.25 -8.99 6.93
N TYR A 107 -11.48 -10.07 6.74
CA TYR A 107 -10.91 -10.83 7.86
C TYR A 107 -9.74 -10.10 8.53
N ALA A 108 -8.86 -9.46 7.76
CA ALA A 108 -7.76 -8.68 8.33
C ALA A 108 -8.27 -7.44 9.06
N THR A 109 -9.26 -6.74 8.52
CA THR A 109 -9.89 -5.60 9.18
C THR A 109 -10.64 -6.02 10.46
N ALA A 110 -11.31 -7.18 10.45
CA ALA A 110 -11.92 -7.73 11.67
C ALA A 110 -10.86 -8.06 12.74
N LEU A 111 -9.73 -8.64 12.34
CA LEU A 111 -8.60 -8.91 13.24
C LEU A 111 -7.97 -7.61 13.76
N SER A 112 -7.82 -6.60 12.91
CA SER A 112 -7.21 -5.32 13.27
C SER A 112 -8.04 -4.51 14.27
N ALA A 113 -9.35 -4.78 14.35
CA ALA A 113 -10.27 -4.18 15.32
C ALA A 113 -10.26 -4.85 16.71
N LEU A 114 -9.55 -5.97 16.88
CA LEU A 114 -9.46 -6.64 18.18
C LEU A 114 -8.50 -5.88 19.12
N LYS A 115 -8.73 -6.02 20.44
CA LYS A 115 -7.82 -5.49 21.47
C LYS A 115 -6.37 -5.99 21.30
N SER A 116 -6.19 -7.18 20.73
CA SER A 116 -4.89 -7.74 20.37
C SER A 116 -4.91 -8.13 18.88
N PRO A 117 -4.53 -7.21 17.98
CA PRO A 117 -4.61 -7.41 16.53
C PRO A 117 -3.42 -8.21 15.99
N VAL A 118 -3.08 -9.32 16.65
CA VAL A 118 -1.94 -10.17 16.29
C VAL A 118 -2.45 -11.36 15.48
N LEU A 119 -1.81 -11.64 14.34
CA LEU A 119 -2.03 -12.87 13.58
C LEU A 119 -1.20 -14.01 14.20
N PRO A 120 -1.81 -14.98 14.88
CA PRO A 120 -1.06 -16.07 15.50
C PRO A 120 -0.62 -17.08 14.44
N ALA A 121 0.60 -17.63 14.59
CA ALA A 121 1.16 -18.64 13.69
C ALA A 121 0.61 -20.04 14.00
N VAL A 122 -0.64 -20.28 13.62
CA VAL A 122 -1.38 -21.52 13.94
C VAL A 122 -1.36 -22.55 12.80
N ASP A 123 -1.04 -22.11 11.59
CA ASP A 123 -0.99 -22.92 10.37
C ASP A 123 0.19 -22.51 9.48
N GLN A 124 0.38 -23.21 8.36
CA GLN A 124 1.51 -22.97 7.45
C GLN A 124 1.49 -21.58 6.82
N THR A 125 0.32 -21.05 6.49
CA THR A 125 0.16 -19.72 5.91
C THR A 125 0.45 -18.67 6.96
N THR A 126 -0.16 -18.75 8.13
CA THR A 126 0.07 -17.77 9.21
C THR A 126 1.49 -17.81 9.77
N ALA A 127 2.17 -18.97 9.73
CA ALA A 127 3.60 -19.09 10.05
C ALA A 127 4.52 -18.25 9.13
N ARG A 128 4.08 -17.95 7.90
CA ARG A 128 4.75 -17.00 6.99
C ARG A 128 4.88 -15.60 7.60
N PHE A 129 4.01 -15.24 8.54
CA PHE A 129 3.97 -13.89 9.11
C PHE A 129 4.47 -13.82 10.55
N HIS A 130 4.83 -14.96 11.15
CA HIS A 130 5.34 -15.03 12.52
C HIS A 130 6.53 -14.08 12.73
N ASN A 131 6.42 -13.17 13.71
CA ASN A 131 7.40 -12.11 14.03
C ASN A 131 7.74 -11.15 12.88
N ARG A 132 6.94 -11.15 11.80
CA ARG A 132 7.18 -10.38 10.56
C ARG A 132 6.10 -9.34 10.27
N VAL A 133 5.14 -9.14 11.18
CA VAL A 133 4.09 -8.12 11.08
C VAL A 133 4.36 -6.98 12.07
N ALA A 134 4.37 -5.75 11.58
CA ALA A 134 4.33 -4.54 12.41
C ALA A 134 2.87 -4.31 12.84
N ILE A 135 2.65 -3.81 14.05
CA ILE A 135 1.30 -3.56 14.56
C ILE A 135 1.17 -2.08 14.87
N ASP A 136 0.23 -1.41 14.22
CA ASP A 136 -0.22 -0.08 14.62
C ASP A 136 -1.48 -0.19 15.49
N SER A 137 -1.47 0.52 16.62
CA SER A 137 -2.61 0.64 17.53
C SER A 137 -3.09 2.08 17.68
N GLY A 138 -2.59 3.00 16.85
CA GLY A 138 -2.77 4.45 16.99
C GLY A 138 -3.82 5.08 16.08
N PHE A 139 -4.79 4.31 15.56
CA PHE A 139 -5.79 4.77 14.60
C PHE A 139 -6.33 6.18 14.89
N ASP A 140 -6.17 7.09 13.93
CA ASP A 140 -6.54 8.51 14.04
C ASP A 140 -7.77 8.90 13.20
N GLY A 141 -8.24 7.99 12.35
CA GLY A 141 -9.46 8.12 11.56
C GLY A 141 -9.24 8.37 10.07
N MET A 142 -8.39 9.32 9.68
CA MET A 142 -8.24 9.71 8.26
C MET A 142 -6.86 9.44 7.67
N GLY A 143 -5.88 8.94 8.45
CA GLY A 143 -4.57 8.59 7.90
C GLY A 143 -3.78 9.79 7.36
N LEU A 144 -4.09 11.00 7.83
CA LEU A 144 -3.43 12.24 7.43
C LEU A 144 -2.38 12.65 8.45
N GLY A 145 -1.30 13.31 8.00
CA GLY A 145 -0.32 13.91 8.90
C GLY A 145 0.39 12.89 9.80
N ASP A 146 0.08 12.93 11.09
CA ASP A 146 0.79 12.18 12.14
C ASP A 146 0.64 10.66 12.00
N GLU A 147 -0.51 10.15 11.54
CA GLU A 147 -0.66 8.70 11.29
C GLU A 147 0.24 8.22 10.18
N ALA A 148 0.30 8.90 9.04
CA ALA A 148 1.15 8.51 7.93
C ALA A 148 2.64 8.42 8.35
N GLU A 149 3.13 9.41 9.09
CA GLU A 149 4.51 9.41 9.62
C GLU A 149 4.72 8.30 10.67
N ARG A 150 3.76 8.11 11.58
CA ARG A 150 3.79 7.03 12.58
C ARG A 150 3.88 5.65 11.91
N LEU A 151 3.00 5.37 10.95
CA LEU A 151 2.97 4.11 10.20
C LEU A 151 4.32 3.87 9.50
N SER A 152 4.84 4.90 8.84
CA SER A 152 6.13 4.78 8.14
C SER A 152 7.30 4.47 9.07
N THR A 153 7.26 4.96 10.31
CA THR A 153 8.29 4.66 11.32
C THR A 153 8.09 3.29 11.96
N LEU A 154 6.83 2.88 12.20
CA LEU A 154 6.48 1.61 12.84
C LEU A 154 6.82 0.38 12.00
N LEU A 155 6.87 0.50 10.67
CA LEU A 155 7.17 -0.61 9.76
C LEU A 155 8.52 -1.25 10.07
N GLY A 156 9.54 -0.43 10.35
CA GLY A 156 10.91 -0.87 10.55
C GLY A 156 11.41 -1.71 9.37
N ASN A 157 11.89 -2.92 9.65
CA ASN A 157 12.42 -3.85 8.65
C ASN A 157 11.40 -4.92 8.19
N LYS A 158 10.10 -4.72 8.45
CA LYS A 158 9.05 -5.70 8.17
C LYS A 158 8.41 -5.45 6.81
N GLN A 159 7.75 -6.47 6.28
CA GLN A 159 7.08 -6.45 4.97
C GLN A 159 5.55 -6.38 5.08
N MET A 160 5.01 -6.40 6.29
CA MET A 160 3.58 -6.33 6.54
C MET A 160 3.32 -5.48 7.77
N MET A 161 2.26 -4.69 7.74
CA MET A 161 1.74 -3.96 8.88
C MET A 161 0.25 -4.22 9.01
N MET A 162 -0.16 -4.61 10.22
CA MET A 162 -1.56 -4.58 10.64
C MET A 162 -1.86 -3.18 11.16
N MET A 163 -2.86 -2.53 10.56
CA MET A 163 -3.27 -1.16 10.90
C MET A 163 -4.55 -1.23 11.72
N GLY A 164 -4.45 -0.96 13.02
CA GLY A 164 -5.55 -1.14 13.98
C GLY A 164 -6.82 -0.40 13.55
N ASN A 165 -7.97 -1.08 13.62
CA ASN A 165 -9.28 -0.57 13.17
C ASN A 165 -9.36 -0.10 11.70
N HIS A 166 -8.34 -0.36 10.89
CA HIS A 166 -8.21 0.20 9.55
C HIS A 166 -8.13 -0.93 8.51
N GLY A 167 -7.08 -1.76 8.60
CA GLY A 167 -6.84 -2.83 7.64
C GLY A 167 -5.41 -3.32 7.73
N TYR A 168 -4.78 -3.56 6.60
CA TYR A 168 -3.36 -3.91 6.58
C TYR A 168 -2.67 -3.34 5.34
N MET A 169 -1.35 -3.40 5.36
CA MET A 169 -0.53 -3.12 4.19
C MET A 169 0.64 -4.08 4.09
N THR A 170 1.06 -4.34 2.86
CA THR A 170 2.28 -5.09 2.55
C THR A 170 3.24 -4.22 1.77
N VAL A 171 4.53 -4.47 1.96
CA VAL A 171 5.61 -3.82 1.20
C VAL A 171 6.58 -4.85 0.65
N ALA A 172 7.01 -4.67 -0.59
CA ALA A 172 8.00 -5.55 -1.22
C ALA A 172 8.73 -4.86 -2.37
N ASP A 173 9.74 -5.53 -2.93
CA ASP A 173 10.55 -5.00 -4.03
C ASP A 173 9.79 -4.90 -5.36
N THR A 174 8.76 -5.74 -5.56
CA THR A 174 8.00 -5.80 -6.81
C THR A 174 6.49 -5.88 -6.56
N PRO A 175 5.65 -5.44 -7.52
CA PRO A 175 4.20 -5.60 -7.43
C PRO A 175 3.75 -7.05 -7.20
N ALA A 176 4.39 -8.01 -7.85
CA ALA A 176 4.08 -9.43 -7.69
C ALA A 176 4.33 -9.91 -6.25
N LEU A 177 5.46 -9.55 -5.64
CA LEU A 177 5.77 -9.93 -4.25
C LEU A 177 4.86 -9.23 -3.24
N ALA A 178 4.53 -7.95 -3.47
CA ALA A 178 3.63 -7.21 -2.59
C ALA A 178 2.21 -7.82 -2.62
N PHE A 179 1.73 -8.20 -3.80
CA PHE A 179 0.46 -8.91 -3.95
C PHE A 179 0.48 -10.31 -3.35
N ASP A 180 1.56 -11.09 -3.54
CA ASP A 180 1.72 -12.42 -2.94
C ASP A 180 1.67 -12.37 -1.40
N LEU A 181 2.28 -11.35 -0.79
CA LEU A 181 2.16 -11.11 0.65
C LEU A 181 0.75 -10.72 1.09
N ALA A 182 -0.01 -10.04 0.23
CA ALA A 182 -1.36 -9.57 0.56
C ALA A 182 -2.44 -10.64 0.34
N TYR A 183 -2.23 -11.53 -0.63
CA TYR A 183 -3.12 -12.63 -0.92
C TYR A 183 -3.13 -13.70 0.18
N HIS A 184 -1.99 -13.89 0.84
CA HIS A 184 -1.76 -14.89 1.89
C HIS A 184 -1.97 -14.32 3.30
#